data_AF-A0AAD9U0G4-F1
#
_entry.id   AF-A0AAD9U0G4-F1
#
_cell.length_a   1.000
_cell.length_b   1.000
_cell.length_c   1.000
_cell.angle_alpha   90.00
_cell.angle_beta   90.00
_cell.angle_gamma   90.00
#
_symmetry.space_group_name_H-M   'P 1'
#
loop_
_entity.id
_entity.type
_entity.pdbx_description
1 polymer ?
#
loop_
_entity_poly.entity_id
_entity_poly.type
_entity_poly.pdbx_seq_one_letter_code
_entity_poly.pdbx_strand_id
1 'polypeptide(L)'
;MRNRLSDLLKTPQEDWELVDEVFEGGILPDHRITVWSVPDTTKYAEVENDIHQQHFPRANEVSLKEIRGVVTVIEFGEAYDVVKLCLIYMLNWILMGVDVRFKIPVWQFRLVEDLDAFDVFPWGTHVYRHSVYSLLIQACA
;
A
#
# COMPACT_ATOMS: atom_id res chain seq x y z
N MET A 1 9.08 26.11 1.71
CA MET A 1 8.01 25.09 1.85
C MET A 1 7.24 24.86 0.55
N ARG A 2 6.62 25.88 -0.07
CA ARG A 2 5.75 25.70 -1.26
C ARG A 2 6.42 25.01 -2.47
N ASN A 3 7.69 25.31 -2.76
CA ASN A 3 8.41 24.69 -3.88
C ASN A 3 8.80 23.22 -3.65
N ARG A 4 8.93 22.77 -2.40
CA ARG A 4 9.32 21.37 -2.09
C ARG A 4 8.13 20.43 -2.16
N LEU A 5 6.95 20.92 -1.75
CA LEU A 5 5.69 20.19 -1.86
C LEU A 5 5.28 19.97 -3.32
N SER A 6 5.59 20.91 -4.22
CA SER A 6 5.35 20.74 -5.66
C SER A 6 6.28 19.71 -6.32
N ASP A 7 7.43 19.42 -5.72
CA ASP A 7 8.34 18.38 -6.20
C ASP A 7 7.89 16.99 -5.70
N LEU A 8 7.39 16.91 -4.47
CA LEU A 8 6.71 15.73 -3.90
C LEU A 8 5.46 15.29 -4.66
N LEU A 9 4.73 16.24 -5.24
CA LEU A 9 3.58 15.97 -6.10
C LEU A 9 3.95 15.28 -7.43
N LYS A 10 5.23 15.34 -7.82
CA LYS A 10 5.74 14.80 -9.08
C LYS A 10 6.52 13.51 -8.91
N THR A 11 6.90 13.16 -7.68
CA THR A 11 7.63 11.92 -7.41
C THR A 11 6.73 10.71 -7.49
N PRO A 12 7.22 9.58 -8.05
CA PRO A 12 6.53 8.30 -7.96
C PRO A 12 6.17 8.02 -6.50
N GLN A 13 5.02 7.38 -6.28
CA GLN A 13 4.45 7.08 -4.96
C GLN A 13 5.34 6.17 -4.07
N GLU A 14 6.56 5.86 -4.51
CA GLU A 14 7.56 5.01 -3.86
C GLU A 14 8.73 5.81 -3.24
N ASP A 15 8.84 7.12 -3.49
CA ASP A 15 9.91 7.97 -2.92
C ASP A 15 9.55 8.48 -1.51
N TRP A 16 9.60 7.58 -0.53
CA TRP A 16 9.22 7.83 0.87
C TRP A 16 10.19 8.77 1.61
N GLU A 17 11.44 8.90 1.15
CA GLU A 17 12.50 9.69 1.79
C GLU A 17 12.20 11.20 1.78
N LEU A 18 11.67 11.73 0.68
CA LEU A 18 11.36 13.15 0.51
C LEU A 18 10.25 13.63 1.45
N VAL A 19 9.46 12.71 1.95
CA VAL A 19 8.28 13.04 2.73
C VAL A 19 8.60 13.00 4.20
N ASP A 20 9.42 12.04 4.63
CA ASP A 20 10.00 12.05 5.97
C ASP A 20 10.74 13.38 6.21
N GLU A 21 11.48 13.91 5.21
CA GLU A 21 12.14 15.22 5.32
C GLU A 21 11.15 16.41 5.48
N VAL A 22 9.93 16.31 4.96
CA VAL A 22 8.88 17.33 5.13
C VAL A 22 8.19 17.21 6.49
N PHE A 23 8.02 15.99 7.01
CA PHE A 23 7.38 15.75 8.31
C PHE A 23 8.33 15.83 9.50
N GLU A 24 9.64 15.65 9.32
CA GLU A 24 10.66 15.93 10.34
C GLU A 24 10.66 17.41 10.79
N GLY A 25 10.07 18.30 9.98
CA GLY A 25 9.92 19.72 10.27
C GLY A 25 8.79 20.10 11.23
N GLY A 26 7.94 19.17 11.68
CA GLY A 26 6.93 19.50 12.70
C GLY A 26 5.93 18.39 13.03
N ILE A 27 5.94 17.95 14.29
CA ILE A 27 4.86 18.19 15.26
C ILE A 27 5.27 17.62 16.65
N LEU A 28 5.20 18.51 17.64
CA LEU A 28 5.17 18.39 19.11
C LEU A 28 6.43 17.98 19.90
N PRO A 29 6.94 18.88 20.77
CA PRO A 29 7.80 18.49 21.88
C PRO A 29 6.93 17.83 22.94
N ASP A 30 7.44 16.76 23.54
CA ASP A 30 6.81 16.07 24.66
C ASP A 30 5.69 15.08 24.30
N HIS A 31 6.08 13.98 23.65
CA HIS A 31 6.01 12.63 24.20
C HIS A 31 6.59 11.68 23.14
N ARG A 32 7.41 10.73 23.59
CA ARG A 32 8.20 9.79 22.77
C ARG A 32 7.34 8.91 21.86
N ILE A 33 6.86 9.44 20.75
CA ILE A 33 6.54 8.66 19.57
C ILE A 33 7.79 8.74 18.72
N THR A 34 8.71 7.81 18.94
CA THR A 34 9.88 7.63 18.08
C THR A 34 9.39 7.50 16.65
N VAL A 35 9.92 8.38 15.78
CA VAL A 35 9.77 8.41 14.33
C VAL A 35 9.19 7.10 13.79
N TRP A 36 7.97 7.17 13.29
CA TRP A 36 7.25 6.09 12.65
C TRP A 36 8.09 5.48 11.53
N SER A 37 8.90 4.46 11.80
CA SER A 37 9.79 3.87 10.80
C SER A 37 8.95 3.38 9.62
N VAL A 38 9.34 3.78 8.39
CA VAL A 38 8.74 3.25 7.16
C VAL A 38 8.81 1.73 7.26
N PRO A 39 7.68 1.01 7.13
CA PRO A 39 7.71 -0.44 7.15
C PRO A 39 8.58 -0.88 5.97
N ASP A 40 9.66 -1.60 6.24
CA ASP A 40 10.50 -2.14 5.16
C ASP A 40 9.66 -3.14 4.37
N THR A 41 9.21 -2.73 3.18
CA THR A 41 8.43 -3.53 2.25
C THR A 41 9.32 -4.36 1.31
N THR A 42 10.64 -4.11 1.31
CA THR A 42 11.62 -4.84 0.49
C THR A 42 11.95 -6.22 1.06
N LYS A 43 11.66 -6.44 2.36
CA LYS A 43 11.85 -7.71 3.04
C LYS A 43 10.91 -8.83 2.58
N TYR A 44 9.84 -8.51 1.85
CA TYR A 44 8.90 -9.51 1.34
C TYR A 44 9.45 -10.11 0.04
N ALA A 45 10.05 -11.29 0.18
CA ALA A 45 10.64 -12.05 -0.92
C ALA A 45 9.57 -12.53 -1.91
N GLU A 46 10.00 -12.78 -3.15
CA GLU A 46 9.16 -13.44 -4.15
C GLU A 46 8.87 -14.88 -3.71
N VAL A 47 7.60 -15.26 -3.77
CA VAL A 47 7.16 -16.63 -3.54
C VAL A 47 6.87 -17.25 -4.91
N GLU A 48 7.40 -18.45 -5.15
CA GLU A 48 7.13 -19.19 -6.39
C GLU A 48 5.65 -19.57 -6.46
N ASN A 49 5.01 -19.32 -7.60
CA ASN A 49 3.56 -19.46 -7.77
C ASN A 49 2.75 -18.68 -6.73
N ASP A 50 3.13 -17.43 -6.43
CA ASP A 50 2.30 -16.55 -5.60
C ASP A 50 0.92 -16.26 -6.22
N ILE A 51 -0.02 -15.76 -5.41
CA ILE A 51 -1.37 -15.44 -5.88
C ILE A 51 -1.37 -14.44 -7.05
N HIS A 52 -0.33 -13.62 -7.16
CA HIS A 52 -0.17 -12.69 -8.26
C HIS A 52 0.11 -13.45 -9.56
N GLN A 53 1.07 -14.36 -9.56
CA GLN A 53 1.38 -15.23 -10.71
C GLN A 53 0.21 -16.15 -11.06
N GLN A 54 -0.50 -16.69 -10.07
CA GLN A 54 -1.61 -17.60 -10.30
C GLN A 54 -2.83 -16.93 -10.95
N HIS A 55 -3.23 -15.75 -10.46
CA HIS A 55 -4.44 -15.07 -10.92
C HIS A 55 -4.18 -13.98 -11.97
N PHE A 56 -2.95 -13.47 -12.05
CA PHE A 56 -2.56 -12.40 -12.96
C PHE A 56 -1.25 -12.71 -13.73
N PRO A 57 -1.10 -13.89 -14.36
CA PRO A 57 0.18 -14.36 -14.94
C PRO A 57 0.74 -13.49 -16.09
N ARG A 58 -0.07 -12.60 -16.65
CA ARG A 58 0.30 -11.73 -17.79
C ARG A 58 0.41 -10.26 -17.41
N ALA A 59 0.16 -9.92 -16.15
CA ALA A 59 0.19 -8.55 -15.68
C ALA A 59 1.41 -8.36 -14.78
N ASN A 60 2.25 -7.39 -15.10
CA ASN A 60 3.33 -6.97 -14.20
C ASN A 60 2.82 -6.03 -13.10
N GLU A 61 1.64 -5.43 -13.32
CA GLU A 61 0.99 -4.51 -12.41
C GLU A 61 -0.51 -4.82 -12.46
N VAL A 62 -1.14 -4.89 -11.29
CA VAL A 62 -2.55 -5.26 -11.16
C VAL A 62 -3.31 -4.10 -10.54
N SER A 63 -4.37 -3.65 -11.19
CA SER A 63 -5.25 -2.62 -10.66
C SER A 63 -6.28 -3.18 -9.68
N LEU A 64 -6.78 -2.33 -8.79
CA LEU A 64 -7.85 -2.71 -7.85
C LEU A 64 -9.13 -3.15 -8.58
N LYS A 65 -9.39 -2.61 -9.78
CA LYS A 65 -10.49 -3.04 -10.66
C LYS A 65 -10.34 -4.49 -11.13
N GLU A 66 -9.12 -4.90 -11.46
CA GLU A 66 -8.83 -6.28 -11.87
C GLU A 66 -9.02 -7.25 -10.70
N ILE A 67 -8.51 -6.90 -9.51
CA ILE A 67 -8.77 -7.69 -8.29
C ILE A 67 -10.27 -7.81 -8.02
N ARG A 68 -11.02 -6.72 -8.10
CA ARG A 68 -12.47 -6.75 -7.94
C ARG A 68 -13.13 -7.69 -8.95
N GLY A 69 -12.69 -7.68 -10.21
CA GLY A 69 -13.20 -8.59 -11.24
C GLY A 69 -12.98 -10.06 -10.87
N VAL A 70 -11.79 -10.40 -10.39
CA VAL A 70 -11.41 -11.75 -9.95
C VAL A 70 -12.23 -12.17 -8.72
N VAL A 71 -12.29 -11.33 -7.67
CA VAL A 71 -13.02 -11.63 -6.42
C VAL A 71 -14.53 -11.79 -6.63
N THR A 72 -15.11 -11.13 -7.63
CA THR A 72 -16.57 -11.17 -7.86
C THR A 72 -17.04 -12.27 -8.82
N VAL A 73 -16.13 -12.86 -9.61
CA VAL A 73 -16.51 -13.78 -10.71
C VAL A 73 -16.01 -15.21 -10.48
N ILE A 74 -14.95 -15.42 -9.70
CA ILE A 74 -14.28 -16.72 -9.64
C ILE A 74 -14.91 -17.63 -8.58
N GLU A 75 -15.28 -18.85 -8.99
CA GLU A 75 -15.33 -20.00 -8.11
C GLU A 75 -13.89 -20.40 -7.79
N PHE A 76 -13.38 -19.97 -6.66
CA PHE A 76 -12.00 -20.24 -6.30
C PHE A 76 -11.84 -21.71 -5.92
N GLY A 77 -10.89 -22.39 -6.57
CA GLY A 77 -10.54 -23.77 -6.25
C GLY A 77 -9.93 -23.89 -4.86
N GLU A 78 -9.22 -22.85 -4.40
CA GLU A 78 -8.61 -22.77 -3.08
C GLU A 78 -9.19 -21.60 -2.28
N ALA A 79 -9.82 -21.91 -1.14
CA ALA A 79 -10.48 -20.91 -0.31
C ALA A 79 -9.51 -19.83 0.24
N TYR A 80 -8.22 -20.16 0.38
CA TYR A 80 -7.21 -19.26 0.93
C TYR A 80 -6.83 -18.12 -0.04
N ASP A 81 -6.81 -18.37 -1.35
CA ASP A 81 -6.45 -17.32 -2.32
C ASP A 81 -7.53 -16.23 -2.39
N VAL A 82 -8.79 -16.61 -2.20
CA VAL A 82 -9.90 -15.66 -2.08
C VAL A 82 -9.65 -14.72 -0.92
N VAL A 83 -9.27 -15.29 0.23
CA VAL A 83 -9.03 -14.52 1.45
C VAL A 83 -7.88 -13.54 1.22
N LYS A 84 -6.77 -13.99 0.66
CA LYS A 84 -5.62 -13.13 0.35
C LYS A 84 -6.00 -11.98 -0.60
N LEU A 85 -6.72 -12.26 -1.69
CA LEU A 85 -7.18 -11.23 -2.63
C LEU A 85 -8.22 -10.30 -2.01
N CYS A 86 -9.10 -10.80 -1.14
CA CYS A 86 -10.05 -9.97 -0.39
C CYS A 86 -9.33 -9.05 0.60
N LEU A 87 -8.28 -9.52 1.27
CA LEU A 87 -7.46 -8.70 2.16
C LEU A 87 -6.81 -7.54 1.39
N ILE A 88 -6.18 -7.81 0.24
CA ILE A 88 -5.63 -6.76 -0.63
C ILE A 88 -6.73 -5.80 -1.08
N TYR A 89 -7.88 -6.33 -1.52
CA TYR A 89 -8.99 -5.51 -2.00
C TYR A 89 -9.53 -4.58 -0.90
N MET A 90 -9.81 -5.11 0.30
CA MET A 90 -10.32 -4.33 1.42
C MET A 90 -9.29 -3.31 1.92
N LEU A 91 -8.02 -3.69 2.01
CA LEU A 91 -6.94 -2.79 2.39
C LEU A 91 -6.89 -1.56 1.47
N ASN A 92 -6.86 -1.78 0.16
CA ASN A 92 -6.72 -0.68 -0.80
C ASN A 92 -8.01 0.12 -0.96
N TRP A 93 -9.16 -0.55 -1.06
CA TRP A 93 -10.44 0.12 -1.26
C TRP A 93 -10.94 0.83 0.00
N ILE A 94 -10.97 0.11 1.13
CA ILE A 94 -11.64 0.57 2.35
C ILE A 94 -10.69 1.37 3.22
N LEU A 95 -9.50 0.82 3.51
CA LEU A 95 -8.59 1.46 4.46
C LEU A 95 -7.81 2.61 3.82
N MET A 96 -7.32 2.44 2.59
CA MET A 96 -6.53 3.47 1.92
C MET A 96 -7.37 4.40 1.02
N GLY A 97 -8.62 4.04 0.71
CA GLY A 97 -9.51 4.86 -0.12
C GLY A 97 -9.01 5.03 -1.57
N VAL A 98 -8.25 4.05 -2.07
CA VAL A 98 -7.60 4.11 -3.37
C VAL A 98 -8.63 3.95 -4.50
N ASP A 99 -8.53 4.80 -5.53
CA ASP A 99 -9.40 4.69 -6.71
C ASP A 99 -9.12 3.39 -7.47
N VAL A 100 -10.18 2.80 -8.00
CA VAL A 100 -10.18 1.47 -8.64
C VAL A 100 -9.18 1.31 -9.78
N ARG A 101 -8.74 2.42 -10.39
CA ARG A 101 -7.80 2.45 -11.50
C ARG A 101 -6.34 2.39 -11.06
N PHE A 102 -6.06 2.64 -9.78
CA PHE A 102 -4.70 2.60 -9.27
C PHE A 102 -4.19 1.16 -9.17
N LYS A 103 -2.88 1.07 -9.38
CA LYS A 103 -2.12 -0.17 -9.37
C LYS A 103 -1.79 -0.53 -7.93
N ILE A 104 -1.92 -1.80 -7.61
CA ILE A 104 -1.57 -2.34 -6.30
C ILE A 104 -0.07 -2.62 -6.28
N PRO A 105 0.66 -2.15 -5.25
CA PRO A 105 2.07 -2.46 -5.09
C PRO A 105 2.31 -3.97 -4.99
N VAL A 106 3.28 -4.47 -5.75
CA VAL A 106 3.60 -5.92 -5.81
C VAL A 106 3.94 -6.49 -4.42
N TRP A 107 4.57 -5.70 -3.56
CA TRP A 107 4.91 -6.14 -2.20
C TRP A 107 3.69 -6.53 -1.36
N GLN A 108 2.50 -6.00 -1.65
CA GLN A 108 1.28 -6.39 -0.94
C GLN A 108 0.83 -7.81 -1.29
N PHE A 109 1.04 -8.23 -2.54
CA PHE A 109 0.80 -9.62 -2.96
C PHE A 109 1.76 -10.57 -2.26
N ARG A 110 3.04 -10.18 -2.14
CA ARG A 110 4.04 -10.96 -1.41
C ARG A 110 3.74 -11.03 0.09
N LEU A 111 3.24 -9.94 0.67
CA LEU A 111 2.91 -9.88 2.09
C LEU A 111 1.75 -10.81 2.46
N VAL A 112 0.70 -10.91 1.65
CA VAL A 112 -0.43 -11.80 1.97
C VAL A 112 -0.13 -13.29 1.76
N GLU A 113 1.01 -13.65 1.17
CA GLU A 113 1.48 -15.04 1.18
C GLU A 113 1.83 -15.51 2.60
N ASP A 114 2.27 -14.60 3.46
CA ASP A 114 2.50 -14.82 4.88
C ASP A 114 1.48 -14.01 5.70
N LEU A 115 0.35 -14.65 6.01
CA LEU A 115 -0.73 -13.99 6.74
C LEU A 115 -0.33 -13.57 8.17
N ASP A 116 0.64 -14.26 8.79
CA ASP A 116 1.16 -13.86 10.10
C ASP A 116 1.97 -12.56 9.96
N ALA A 117 2.79 -12.45 8.91
CA ALA A 117 3.49 -11.21 8.57
C ALA A 117 2.52 -10.07 8.19
N PHE A 118 1.43 -10.39 7.50
CA PHE A 118 0.37 -9.43 7.16
C PHE A 118 -0.31 -8.89 8.43
N ASP A 119 -0.62 -9.73 9.42
CA ASP A 119 -1.31 -9.32 10.65
C ASP A 119 -0.44 -8.42 11.54
N VAL A 120 0.85 -8.74 11.66
CA VAL A 120 1.80 -7.93 12.44
C VAL A 120 2.31 -6.69 11.70
N PHE A 121 1.94 -6.51 10.43
CA PHE A 121 2.32 -5.33 9.67
C PHE A 121 1.71 -4.07 10.30
N PRO A 122 2.46 -2.95 10.40
CA PRO A 122 1.98 -1.71 11.01
C PRO A 122 1.00 -0.95 10.10
N TRP A 123 -0.15 -1.56 9.78
CA TRP A 123 -1.18 -0.98 8.90
C TRP A 123 -1.66 0.38 9.36
N GLY A 124 -1.80 0.59 10.67
CA GLY A 124 -2.22 1.90 11.21
C GLY A 124 -1.27 3.03 10.83
N THR A 125 0.04 2.81 10.95
CA THR A 125 1.06 3.78 10.54
C THR A 125 1.06 3.98 9.03
N HIS A 126 0.95 2.91 8.26
CA HIS A 126 0.95 2.96 6.80
C HIS A 126 -0.27 3.72 6.26
N VAL A 127 -1.47 3.43 6.76
CA VAL A 127 -2.72 4.09 6.38
C VAL A 127 -2.71 5.55 6.80
N TYR A 128 -2.29 5.86 8.04
CA TYR A 128 -2.20 7.25 8.51
C TYR A 128 -1.32 8.09 7.59
N ARG A 129 -0.12 7.58 7.24
CA ARG A 129 0.77 8.24 6.28
C ARG A 129 0.04 8.43 4.94
N HIS A 130 -0.52 7.38 4.35
CA HIS A 130 -1.25 7.48 3.08
C HIS A 130 -2.34 8.57 3.10
N SER A 131 -3.12 8.65 4.19
CA SER A 131 -4.18 9.64 4.36
C SER A 131 -3.63 11.07 4.48
N VAL A 132 -2.58 11.30 5.28
CA VAL A 132 -1.99 12.64 5.44
C VAL A 132 -1.41 13.13 4.11
N TYR A 133 -0.74 12.26 3.36
CA TYR A 133 -0.22 12.61 2.03
C TYR A 133 -1.33 12.99 1.06
N SER A 134 -2.39 12.18 0.99
CA SER A 134 -3.52 12.45 0.12
C SER A 134 -4.15 13.82 0.42
N LEU A 135 -4.22 14.21 1.70
CA LEU A 135 -4.68 15.53 2.12
C LEU A 135 -3.70 16.65 1.73
N LEU A 136 -2.39 16.45 1.89
CA LEU A 136 -1.38 17.43 1.49
C LEU A 136 -1.40 17.68 -0.02
N ILE A 137 -1.57 16.63 -0.82
CA ILE A 137 -1.70 16.73 -2.28
C ILE A 137 -2.91 17.57 -2.65
N GLN A 138 -4.07 17.31 -2.03
CA GLN A 138 -5.28 18.09 -2.26
C GLN A 138 -5.17 19.55 -1.80
N ALA A 139 -4.43 19.82 -0.71
CA ALA A 139 -4.24 21.17 -0.19
C ALA A 139 -3.23 22.00 -1.01
N CYS A 140 -2.35 21.35 -1.78
CA CYS A 140 -1.34 22.00 -2.62
C CYS A 140 -1.73 22.10 -4.10
N ALA A 141 -2.80 21.42 -4.52
CA ALA A 141 -3.42 21.52 -5.84
C ALA A 141 -4.35 22.73 -5.94
#